data_AF-A0A3N4JD75-F1
#
_entry.id   AF-A0A3N4JD75-F1
#
_cell.length_a   1.000
_cell.length_b   1.000
_cell.length_c   1.000
_cell.angle_alpha   90.00
_cell.angle_beta   90.00
_cell.angle_gamma   90.00
#
_symmetry.space_group_name_H-M   'P 1'
#
loop_
_entity.id
_entity.type
_entity.pdbx_description
1 polymer ?
#
loop_
_entity_poly.entity_id
_entity_poly.type
_entity_poly.pdbx_seq_one_letter_code
_entity_poly.pdbx_strand_id
1 'polypeptide(L)'
;NAQDIHGETPLFRAAASGKVATVRALLEDPTVDVELYSWNRLKPLHVAAFSGHVEVVRVLLSDPRIDVNSRARTYDTTALHEAVSASREDVVRVLL
;
A
#
# COMPACT_ATOMS: atom_id res chain seq x y z
N ASN A 1 10.67 9.60 1.80
CA ASN A 1 9.73 10.29 0.90
C ASN A 1 10.27 10.62 -0.49
N ALA A 2 11.56 10.37 -0.80
CA ALA A 2 12.03 10.52 -2.18
C ALA A 2 11.22 9.62 -3.13
N GLN A 3 11.00 10.08 -4.35
CA GLN A 3 10.30 9.35 -5.39
C GLN A 3 11.28 9.02 -6.52
N ASP A 4 11.18 7.82 -7.07
CA ASP A 4 11.96 7.42 -8.24
C ASP A 4 11.35 7.96 -9.55
N ILE A 5 11.87 7.50 -10.69
CA ILE A 5 11.39 7.85 -12.04
C ILE A 5 9.98 7.33 -12.37
N HIS A 6 9.26 6.75 -11.41
CA HIS A 6 7.85 6.34 -11.54
C HIS A 6 6.96 6.99 -10.48
N GLY A 7 7.52 7.94 -9.71
CA GLY A 7 6.83 8.53 -8.57
C GLY A 7 6.76 7.58 -7.37
N GLU A 8 7.47 6.45 -7.38
CA GLU A 8 7.35 5.44 -6.32
C GLU A 8 8.28 5.78 -5.16
N THR A 9 7.72 5.80 -3.95
CA THR A 9 8.51 5.95 -2.73
C THR A 9 9.17 4.63 -2.33
N PRO A 10 10.20 4.64 -1.46
CA PRO A 10 10.74 3.41 -0.88
C PRO A 10 9.65 2.53 -0.24
N LEU A 11 8.67 3.14 0.43
CA LEU A 11 7.55 2.41 1.02
C LEU A 11 6.66 1.77 -0.04
N PHE A 12 6.36 2.48 -1.13
CA PHE A 12 5.61 1.93 -2.26
C PHE A 12 6.32 0.70 -2.86
N ARG A 13 7.62 0.84 -3.17
CA ARG A 13 8.45 -0.24 -3.72
C ARG A 13 8.52 -1.45 -2.80
N ALA A 14 8.72 -1.23 -1.50
CA ALA A 14 8.75 -2.29 -0.50
C ALA A 14 7.39 -3.00 -0.39
N ALA A 15 6.28 -2.24 -0.43
CA ALA A 15 4.94 -2.77 -0.40
C ALA A 15 4.60 -3.60 -1.64
N ALA A 16 4.93 -3.10 -2.84
CA ALA A 16 4.76 -3.82 -4.11
C ALA A 16 5.58 -5.11 -4.18
N SER A 17 6.76 -5.12 -3.55
CA SER A 17 7.69 -6.24 -3.56
C SER A 17 7.50 -7.23 -2.40
N GLY A 18 6.50 -7.02 -1.54
CA GLY A 18 6.21 -7.92 -0.41
C GLY A 18 7.26 -7.89 0.70
N LYS A 19 8.05 -6.82 0.83
CA LYS A 19 9.20 -6.75 1.77
C LYS A 19 8.76 -6.32 3.17
N VAL A 20 8.13 -7.23 3.91
CA VAL A 20 7.56 -7.00 5.24
C VAL A 20 8.53 -6.30 6.21
N ALA A 21 9.76 -6.80 6.34
CA ALA A 21 10.75 -6.21 7.26
C ALA A 21 11.12 -4.77 6.88
N THR A 22 11.26 -4.49 5.58
CA THR A 22 11.55 -3.15 5.08
C THR A 22 10.37 -2.21 5.28
N VAL A 23 9.13 -2.68 5.05
CA VAL A 23 7.92 -1.89 5.33
C VAL A 23 7.87 -1.52 6.81
N ARG A 24 8.08 -2.48 7.72
CA ARG A 24 8.11 -2.22 9.17
C ARG A 24 9.15 -1.16 9.54
N ALA A 25 10.39 -1.33 9.09
CA ALA A 25 11.47 -0.38 9.35
C ALA A 25 11.19 1.03 8.82
N LEU A 26 10.50 1.15 7.68
CA LEU A 26 10.12 2.46 7.14
C LEU A 26 8.99 3.12 7.95
N LEU A 27 8.04 2.34 8.47
CA LEU A 27 6.93 2.88 9.26
C LEU A 27 7.36 3.35 10.66
N GLU A 28 8.47 2.83 11.20
CA GLU A 28 9.08 3.31 12.45
C GLU A 28 9.50 4.78 12.38
N ASP A 29 9.77 5.32 11.18
CA ASP A 29 10.07 6.73 10.98
C ASP A 29 8.76 7.54 10.84
N PRO A 30 8.45 8.46 11.79
CA PRO A 30 7.24 9.26 11.75
C PRO A 30 7.21 10.25 10.56
N THR A 31 8.37 10.56 9.96
CA THR A 31 8.49 11.48 8.83
C THR A 31 8.14 10.82 7.49
N VAL A 32 8.05 9.49 7.44
CA VAL A 32 7.62 8.77 6.23
C VAL A 32 6.16 9.09 5.92
N ASP A 33 5.93 9.60 4.73
CA ASP A 33 4.59 9.85 4.21
C ASP A 33 4.06 8.56 3.56
N VAL A 34 3.09 7.96 4.24
CA VAL A 34 2.47 6.69 3.88
C VAL A 34 1.37 6.84 2.81
N GLU A 35 0.94 8.07 2.52
CA GLU A 35 -0.19 8.37 1.65
C GLU A 35 0.23 8.92 0.27
N LEU A 36 1.55 8.96 -0.02
CA LEU A 36 2.07 9.40 -1.31
C LEU A 36 1.65 8.49 -2.46
N TYR A 37 1.30 9.13 -3.57
CA TYR A 37 0.92 8.46 -4.81
C TYR A 37 2.13 8.19 -5.72
N SER A 38 2.14 7.01 -6.35
CA SER A 38 2.92 6.80 -7.57
C SER A 38 2.33 7.55 -8.77
N TRP A 39 3.01 7.57 -9.91
CA TRP A 39 2.45 8.19 -11.12
C TRP A 39 1.20 7.47 -11.65
N ASN A 40 1.06 6.18 -11.34
CA ASN A 40 -0.17 5.42 -11.58
C ASN A 40 -1.29 5.78 -10.58
N ARG A 41 -1.08 6.81 -9.75
CA ARG A 41 -1.99 7.32 -8.72
C ARG A 41 -2.38 6.28 -7.66
N LEU A 42 -1.53 5.29 -7.44
CA LEU A 42 -1.71 4.28 -6.40
C LEU A 42 -0.89 4.64 -5.15
N LYS A 43 -1.37 4.23 -3.98
CA LYS A 43 -0.65 4.34 -2.70
C LYS A 43 -0.04 2.98 -2.31
N PRO A 44 0.87 2.91 -1.32
CA PRO A 44 1.45 1.65 -0.86
C PRO A 44 0.41 0.57 -0.50
N LEU A 45 -0.69 0.93 0.16
CA LEU A 45 -1.76 -0.02 0.50
C LEU A 45 -2.45 -0.61 -0.75
N HIS A 46 -2.70 0.21 -1.78
CA HIS A 46 -3.31 -0.25 -3.03
C HIS A 46 -2.45 -1.29 -3.74
N VAL A 47 -1.14 -1.01 -3.88
CA VAL A 47 -0.23 -1.93 -4.60
C VAL A 47 0.03 -3.20 -3.80
N ALA A 48 0.09 -3.13 -2.47
CA ALA A 48 0.17 -4.33 -1.62
C ALA A 48 -1.08 -5.20 -1.77
N ALA A 49 -2.25 -4.57 -1.81
CA ALA A 49 -3.52 -5.25 -1.96
C ALA A 49 -3.68 -5.91 -3.34
N PHE A 50 -3.38 -5.18 -4.41
CA PHE A 50 -3.35 -5.70 -5.79
C PHE A 50 -2.38 -6.88 -5.93
N SER A 51 -1.20 -6.78 -5.30
CA SER A 51 -0.14 -7.79 -5.38
C SER A 51 -0.41 -9.02 -4.50
N GLY A 52 -1.39 -8.96 -3.59
CA GLY A 52 -1.74 -10.08 -2.72
C GLY A 52 -0.83 -10.24 -1.50
N HIS A 53 -0.07 -9.21 -1.12
CA HIS A 53 0.90 -9.31 -0.01
C HIS A 53 0.22 -9.13 1.35
N VAL A 54 -0.46 -10.17 1.82
CA VAL A 54 -1.29 -10.16 3.05
C VAL A 54 -0.56 -9.58 4.25
N GLU A 55 0.66 -10.01 4.52
CA GLU A 55 1.41 -9.56 5.69
C GLU A 55 1.83 -8.08 5.57
N VAL A 56 2.16 -7.62 4.36
CA VAL A 56 2.41 -6.19 4.12
C VAL A 56 1.15 -5.38 4.37
N VAL A 57 -0.01 -5.85 3.92
CA VAL A 57 -1.31 -5.19 4.18
C VAL A 57 -1.57 -5.09 5.68
N ARG A 58 -1.35 -6.17 6.44
CA ARG A 58 -1.49 -6.14 7.91
C ARG A 58 -0.56 -5.14 8.58
N VAL A 59 0.72 -5.10 8.16
CA VAL A 59 1.70 -4.15 8.72
C VAL A 59 1.32 -2.72 8.38
N LEU A 60 0.92 -2.43 7.14
CA LEU A 60 0.45 -1.10 6.75
C LEU A 60 -0.77 -0.68 7.59
N LEU A 61 -1.78 -1.53 7.74
CA LEU A 61 -2.99 -1.23 8.52
C LEU A 61 -2.73 -1.11 10.03
N SER A 62 -1.58 -1.55 10.53
CA SER A 62 -1.18 -1.31 11.92
C SER A 62 -0.68 0.11 12.17
N ASP A 63 -0.37 0.87 11.11
CA ASP A 63 0.06 2.25 11.20
C ASP A 63 -1.16 3.19 11.25
N PRO A 64 -1.32 4.02 12.30
CA PRO A 64 -2.49 4.87 12.46
C PRO A 64 -2.60 6.00 11.42
N ARG A 65 -1.54 6.25 10.64
CA ARG A 65 -1.54 7.25 9.56
C ARG A 65 -2.23 6.74 8.29
N ILE A 66 -2.47 5.44 8.17
CA ILE A 66 -3.05 4.81 6.98
C ILE A 66 -4.57 4.79 7.08
N ASP A 67 -5.23 5.34 6.06
CA ASP A 67 -6.67 5.22 5.86
C ASP A 67 -6.98 4.04 4.94
N VAL A 68 -7.60 2.99 5.49
CA VAL A 68 -7.98 1.78 4.75
C VAL A 68 -8.92 2.05 3.58
N ASN A 69 -9.74 3.10 3.68
CA ASN A 69 -10.72 3.49 2.66
C ASN A 69 -10.18 4.60 1.73
N SER A 70 -8.90 4.94 1.87
CA SER A 70 -8.29 5.96 1.04
C SER A 70 -8.37 5.59 -0.43
N ARG A 71 -8.71 6.57 -1.26
CA ARG A 71 -8.99 6.35 -2.68
C ARG A 71 -7.76 6.68 -3.52
N ALA A 72 -7.38 5.76 -4.40
CA ALA A 72 -6.44 6.03 -5.48
C ALA A 72 -7.03 7.10 -6.40
N ARG A 73 -6.19 7.95 -7.01
CA ARG A 73 -6.70 8.93 -8.00
C ARG A 73 -6.92 8.31 -9.38
N THR A 74 -6.61 7.02 -9.53
CA THR A 74 -6.90 6.24 -10.73
C THR A 74 -8.20 5.51 -10.47
N TYR A 75 -9.21 5.79 -11.29
CA TYR A 75 -10.55 5.17 -11.22
C TYR A 75 -11.26 5.24 -9.86
N ASP A 76 -10.77 6.07 -8.92
CA ASP A 76 -11.38 6.27 -7.62
C ASP A 76 -11.53 4.94 -6.83
N THR A 77 -10.54 4.06 -6.94
CA THR A 77 -10.53 2.73 -6.30
C THR A 77 -9.98 2.78 -4.87
N THR A 78 -10.38 1.83 -4.03
CA THR A 78 -9.77 1.58 -2.71
C THR A 78 -8.90 0.33 -2.78
N ALA A 79 -8.09 0.07 -1.75
CA ALA A 79 -7.32 -1.16 -1.65
C ALA A 79 -8.20 -2.44 -1.77
N LEU A 80 -9.44 -2.40 -1.28
CA LEU A 80 -10.39 -3.50 -1.41
C LEU A 80 -10.80 -3.73 -2.88
N HIS A 81 -11.03 -2.67 -3.66
CA HIS A 81 -11.32 -2.79 -5.09
C HIS A 81 -10.16 -3.48 -5.83
N GLU A 82 -8.93 -3.10 -5.51
CA GLU A 82 -7.72 -3.70 -6.10
C GLU A 82 -7.53 -5.18 -5.70
N ALA A 83 -7.82 -5.52 -4.44
CA ALA A 83 -7.77 -6.90 -3.98
C ALA A 83 -8.82 -7.78 -4.68
N VAL A 84 -10.04 -7.27 -4.85
CA VAL A 84 -11.12 -7.98 -5.54
C VAL A 84 -10.81 -8.13 -7.03
N SER A 85 -10.36 -7.07 -7.71
CA SER A 85 -10.05 -7.10 -9.15
C SER A 85 -8.92 -8.08 -9.48
N ALA A 86 -7.95 -8.22 -8.57
CA ALA A 86 -6.82 -9.15 -8.70
C ALA A 86 -7.06 -10.53 -8.06
N SER A 87 -8.29 -10.83 -7.61
CA SER A 87 -8.67 -12.11 -6.98
C SER A 87 -7.80 -12.49 -5.77
N ARG A 88 -7.51 -11.52 -4.89
CA ARG A 88 -6.69 -11.70 -3.68
C ARG A 88 -7.57 -11.99 -2.47
N GLU A 89 -8.15 -13.19 -2.40
CA GLU A 89 -9.13 -13.56 -1.35
C GLU A 89 -8.63 -13.32 0.08
N ASP A 90 -7.38 -13.64 0.37
CA ASP A 90 -6.84 -13.48 1.72
C ASP A 90 -6.64 -12.01 2.09
N VAL A 91 -6.31 -11.16 1.11
CA VAL A 91 -6.27 -9.71 1.32
C VAL A 91 -7.68 -9.15 1.50
N VAL A 92 -8.65 -9.62 0.72
CA VAL A 92 -10.07 -9.24 0.88
C VAL A 92 -10.53 -9.52 2.31
N ARG A 93 -10.19 -10.69 2.87
CA ARG A 93 -10.49 -11.04 4.27
C ARG A 93 -9.84 -10.12 5.31
N VAL A 94 -8.70 -9.49 4.99
CA VAL A 94 -8.03 -8.53 5.89
C VAL A 94 -8.63 -7.14 5.79
N LEU A 95 -9.17 -6.77 4.64
CA LEU A 95 -9.71 -5.44 4.35
C LEU A 95 -11.22 -5.28 4.68
N LEU A 96 -11.89 -6.36 5.12
CA LEU A 96 -13.27 -6.38 5.60
C LEU A 96 -13.31 -6.28 7.13
#